data_AF-A0ABD0V7T0-F1
#
_entry.id   AF-A0ABD0V7T0-F1
#
_cell.length_a   1.000
_cell.length_b   1.000
_cell.length_c   1.000
_cell.angle_alpha   90.00
_cell.angle_beta   90.00
_cell.angle_gamma   90.00
#
_symmetry.space_group_name_H-M   'P 1'
#
loop_
_entity.id
_entity.type
_entity.pdbx_description
1 polymer ?
#
loop_
_entity_poly.entity_id
_entity_poly.type
_entity_poly.pdbx_seq_one_letter_code
_entity_poly.pdbx_strand_id
1 'polypeptide(L)'
;MVSSRLLVSLHMSPGETLDMVDDLCGSSRVVLRRKGTNNEEQQWDQIFSLRAIVGYNETLQPSLREELMALYLFIGVEPPVYLKHATDIAEIIKNLQFLKSVVGVK
;
A
#
# COMPACT_ATOMS: atom_id res chain seq x y z
N MET A 1 -29.06 -20.97 22.79
CA MET A 1 -28.93 -20.10 21.60
C MET A 1 -27.47 -20.11 21.17
N VAL A 2 -27.12 -20.93 20.19
CA VAL A 2 -25.74 -21.06 19.70
C VAL A 2 -25.47 -19.94 18.70
N SER A 3 -24.58 -19.02 19.07
CA SER A 3 -24.11 -17.96 18.17
C SER A 3 -23.05 -18.57 17.25
N SER A 4 -23.49 -19.04 16.09
CA SER A 4 -22.61 -19.49 15.02
C SER A 4 -21.90 -18.29 14.41
N ARG A 5 -20.70 -17.97 14.90
CA ARG A 5 -19.76 -17.11 14.16
C ARG A 5 -18.98 -17.99 13.20
N LEU A 6 -19.21 -17.78 11.91
CA LEU A 6 -18.42 -18.35 10.82
C LEU A 6 -16.94 -17.98 11.05
N LEU A 7 -16.10 -18.99 11.31
CA LEU A 7 -14.66 -18.88 11.28
C LEU A 7 -14.26 -18.97 9.80
N VAL A 8 -13.95 -17.84 9.16
CA VAL A 8 -13.31 -17.86 7.85
C VAL A 8 -11.85 -18.29 8.10
N SER A 9 -11.53 -19.51 7.68
CA SER A 9 -10.16 -20.02 7.72
C SER A 9 -9.33 -19.26 6.69
N LEU A 10 -8.63 -18.22 7.13
CA LEU A 10 -7.49 -17.67 6.40
C LEU A 10 -6.37 -18.72 6.46
N HIS A 11 -6.19 -19.43 5.34
CA HIS A 11 -5.07 -20.32 5.12
C HIS A 11 -3.78 -19.50 5.05
N MET A 12 -3.15 -19.27 6.20
CA MET A 12 -1.80 -18.69 6.32
C MET A 12 -0.78 -19.70 5.76
N SER A 13 -0.07 -19.29 4.71
CA SER A 13 1.13 -19.99 4.25
C SER A 13 2.25 -19.83 5.28
N PRO A 14 3.06 -20.87 5.55
CA PRO A 14 4.09 -20.83 6.58
C PRO A 14 5.31 -20.03 6.08
N GLY A 15 5.62 -18.91 6.73
CA GLY A 15 6.82 -18.12 6.42
C GLY A 15 6.93 -16.73 7.08
N GLU A 16 6.03 -16.34 7.98
CA GLU A 16 6.09 -15.02 8.63
C GLU A 16 7.00 -15.04 9.86
N THR A 17 8.19 -14.43 9.73
CA THR A 17 8.96 -13.96 10.88
C THR A 17 8.31 -12.67 11.38
N LEU A 18 7.75 -12.72 12.58
CA LEU A 18 7.17 -11.58 13.27
C LEU A 18 8.32 -10.74 13.87
N ASP A 19 8.84 -9.78 13.10
CA ASP A 19 9.77 -8.78 13.66
C ASP A 19 8.95 -7.69 14.34
N MET A 20 8.79 -7.85 15.66
CA MET A 20 8.23 -6.88 16.58
C MET A 20 9.09 -5.60 16.53
N VAL A 21 8.60 -4.52 15.92
CA VAL A 21 9.28 -3.21 15.99
C VAL A 21 8.67 -2.38 17.11
N ASP A 22 9.45 -2.26 18.19
CA ASP A 22 9.23 -1.36 19.30
C ASP A 22 9.29 0.10 18.85
N ASP A 23 8.43 0.92 19.46
CA ASP A 23 8.34 2.38 19.34
C ASP A 23 9.67 3.05 19.70
N LEU A 24 10.23 3.89 18.80
CA LEU A 24 11.04 5.05 19.21
C LEU A 24 11.05 6.16 18.13
N CYS A 25 10.58 7.33 18.56
CA CYS A 25 10.87 8.67 18.06
C CYS A 25 12.27 8.81 17.42
N GLY A 26 12.33 9.18 16.14
CA GLY A 26 13.59 9.59 15.51
C GLY A 26 13.46 9.85 14.01
N SER A 27 13.42 11.13 13.63
CA SER A 27 13.64 11.55 12.25
C SER A 27 14.95 10.98 11.72
N SER A 28 14.88 9.98 10.84
CA SER A 28 15.99 9.66 9.94
C SER A 28 15.47 8.96 8.70
N ARG A 29 15.48 9.70 7.58
CA ARG A 29 15.09 9.26 6.25
C ARG A 29 16.05 8.19 5.75
N VAL A 30 15.62 6.93 5.74
CA VAL A 30 16.21 5.89 4.91
C VAL A 30 15.09 5.13 4.21
N VAL A 31 14.62 5.68 3.08
CA VAL A 31 13.78 4.93 2.15
C VAL A 31 14.72 4.07 1.30
N LEU A 32 15.04 2.87 1.79
CA LEU A 32 15.85 1.89 1.09
C LEU A 32 15.05 1.31 -0.09
N ARG A 33 15.24 1.90 -1.26
CA ARG A 33 14.78 1.32 -2.53
C ARG A 33 15.55 0.03 -2.83
N ARG A 34 14.87 -1.11 -2.81
CA ARG A 34 15.32 -2.31 -3.53
C ARG A 34 14.53 -2.50 -4.83
N LYS A 35 15.28 -2.85 -5.86
CA LYS A 35 14.87 -3.01 -7.25
C LYS A 35 14.54 -4.49 -7.51
N GLY A 36 13.32 -4.76 -7.99
CA GLY A 36 13.04 -5.83 -8.95
C GLY A 36 12.46 -7.13 -8.39
N THR A 37 11.14 -7.28 -8.44
CA THR A 37 10.35 -8.28 -9.20
C THR A 37 8.89 -7.83 -9.15
N ASN A 38 8.12 -7.97 -10.24
CA ASN A 38 6.72 -7.51 -10.34
C ASN A 38 5.77 -8.38 -9.49
N ASN A 39 5.97 -8.36 -8.16
CA ASN A 39 5.20 -9.12 -7.19
C ASN A 39 4.30 -8.15 -6.42
N GLU A 40 3.06 -8.55 -6.15
CA GLU A 40 2.05 -7.75 -5.46
C GLU A 40 2.54 -7.17 -4.11
N GLU A 41 3.32 -7.96 -3.37
CA GLU A 41 3.95 -7.55 -2.12
C GLU A 41 4.84 -6.29 -2.27
N GLN A 42 5.61 -6.18 -3.36
CA GLN A 42 6.44 -4.99 -3.62
C GLN A 42 5.59 -3.75 -3.95
N GLN A 43 4.36 -3.94 -4.42
CA GLN A 43 3.45 -2.83 -4.68
C GLN A 43 2.85 -2.31 -3.37
N TRP A 44 2.47 -3.23 -2.47
CA TRP A 44 2.02 -2.88 -1.13
C TRP A 44 3.12 -2.18 -0.33
N ASP A 45 4.37 -2.64 -0.37
CA ASP A 45 5.51 -1.97 0.26
C ASP A 45 5.69 -0.52 -0.24
N GLN A 46 5.52 -0.30 -1.55
CA GLN A 46 5.56 1.04 -2.13
C GLN A 46 4.38 1.91 -1.71
N ILE A 47 3.18 1.34 -1.59
CA ILE A 47 2.00 2.03 -1.05
C ILE A 47 2.26 2.43 0.41
N PHE A 48 2.75 1.53 1.26
CA PHE A 48 3.08 1.85 2.66
C PHE A 48 4.13 2.95 2.77
N SER A 49 5.17 2.88 1.92
CA SER A 49 6.16 3.95 1.83
C SER A 49 5.52 5.29 1.47
N LEU A 50 4.61 5.31 0.49
CA LEU A 50 3.87 6.53 0.14
C LEU A 50 3.01 7.03 1.30
N ARG A 51 2.27 6.14 1.97
CA ARG A 51 1.47 6.47 3.16
C ARG A 51 2.31 7.16 4.21
N ALA A 52 3.50 6.62 4.51
CA ALA A 52 4.42 7.21 5.47
C ALA A 52 4.93 8.59 5.02
N ILE A 53 5.22 8.77 3.73
CA ILE A 53 5.72 10.04 3.18
C ILE A 53 4.66 11.14 3.23
N VAL A 54 3.41 10.81 2.87
CA VAL A 54 2.31 11.77 2.87
C VAL A 54 1.66 11.92 4.25
N GLY A 55 1.92 11.00 5.17
CA GLY A 55 1.31 10.98 6.52
C GLY A 55 -0.10 10.39 6.56
N TYR A 56 -0.43 9.48 5.63
CA TYR A 56 -1.75 8.83 5.55
C TYR A 56 -1.85 7.64 6.51
N ASN A 57 -2.58 7.83 7.61
CA ASN A 57 -2.70 6.88 8.71
C ASN A 57 -4.11 6.28 8.87
N GLU A 58 -4.94 6.34 7.83
CA GLU A 58 -6.31 5.78 7.90
C GLU A 58 -6.34 4.25 7.78
N THR A 59 -7.52 3.65 7.91
CA THR A 59 -7.70 2.20 7.73
C THR A 59 -7.25 1.78 6.33
N LEU A 60 -6.50 0.67 6.25
CA LEU A 60 -6.06 0.08 4.99
C LEU A 60 -7.26 -0.41 4.18
N GLN A 61 -7.30 -0.04 2.90
CA GLN A 61 -8.33 -0.48 1.97
C GLN A 61 -8.11 -1.94 1.55
N PRO A 62 -9.18 -2.66 1.20
CA PRO A 62 -9.11 -4.10 0.91
C PRO A 62 -8.40 -4.41 -0.41
N SER A 63 -8.15 -3.42 -1.27
CA SER A 63 -7.41 -3.61 -2.52
C SER A 63 -6.39 -2.51 -2.78
N LEU A 64 -5.32 -2.88 -3.50
CA LEU A 64 -4.23 -1.98 -3.90
C LEU A 64 -4.75 -0.76 -4.67
N ARG A 65 -5.77 -0.96 -5.52
CA ARG A 65 -6.41 0.11 -6.30
C ARG A 65 -7.18 1.09 -5.41
N GLU A 66 -7.97 0.59 -4.47
CA GLU A 66 -8.74 1.43 -3.55
C GLU A 66 -7.82 2.24 -2.64
N GLU A 67 -6.75 1.60 -2.13
CA GLU A 67 -5.73 2.28 -1.34
C GLU A 67 -5.03 3.38 -2.15
N LEU A 68 -4.68 3.08 -3.40
CA LEU A 68 -4.08 4.06 -4.29
C LEU A 68 -5.04 5.23 -4.57
N MET A 69 -6.33 4.98 -4.83
CA MET A 69 -7.32 6.03 -5.01
C MET A 69 -7.46 6.92 -3.77
N ALA A 70 -7.49 6.33 -2.58
CA ALA A 70 -7.54 7.08 -1.34
C ALA A 70 -6.31 7.99 -1.19
N LEU A 71 -5.12 7.49 -1.51
CA LEU A 71 -3.90 8.29 -1.51
C LEU A 71 -3.95 9.47 -2.48
N TYR A 72 -4.47 9.29 -3.70
CA TYR A 72 -4.67 10.39 -4.66
C TYR A 72 -5.56 11.49 -4.08
N LEU A 73 -6.71 11.12 -3.52
CA LEU A 73 -7.65 12.06 -2.90
C LEU A 73 -7.03 12.77 -1.70
N PHE A 74 -6.28 12.03 -0.88
CA PHE A 74 -5.62 12.56 0.31
C PHE A 74 -4.57 13.64 -0.01
N ILE A 75 -3.76 13.44 -1.06
CA ILE A 75 -2.80 14.46 -1.49
C ILE A 75 -3.44 15.61 -2.29
N GLY A 76 -4.76 15.55 -2.54
CA GLY A 76 -5.48 16.54 -3.32
C GLY A 76 -5.24 16.47 -4.82
N VAL A 77 -4.83 15.31 -5.33
CA VAL A 77 -4.60 15.08 -6.77
C VAL A 77 -5.75 14.27 -7.34
N GLU A 78 -6.32 14.75 -8.45
CA GLU A 78 -7.40 14.03 -9.10
C GLU A 78 -6.91 12.65 -9.61
N PRO A 79 -7.53 11.54 -9.18
CA PRO A 79 -7.15 10.22 -9.65
C PRO A 79 -7.50 10.08 -11.14
N PRO A 80 -6.60 9.53 -11.97
CA PRO A 80 -6.86 9.39 -13.39
C PRO A 80 -8.07 8.49 -13.66
N VAL A 81 -8.86 8.81 -14.69
CA VAL A 81 -10.09 8.05 -15.04
C VAL A 81 -9.80 6.55 -15.25
N TYR A 82 -8.64 6.23 -15.84
CA TYR A 82 -8.22 4.86 -16.08
C TYR A 82 -7.90 4.09 -14.79
N LEU A 83 -7.52 4.76 -13.69
CA LEU A 83 -7.27 4.09 -12.40
C LEU A 83 -8.54 3.42 -11.86
N LYS A 84 -9.71 4.02 -12.11
CA LYS A 84 -11.01 3.47 -11.66
C LYS A 84 -11.32 2.13 -12.31
N HIS A 85 -10.80 1.90 -13.52
CA HIS A 85 -11.01 0.68 -14.30
C HIS A 85 -9.76 -0.20 -14.40
N ALA A 86 -8.67 0.20 -13.75
CA ALA A 86 -7.43 -0.53 -13.73
C ALA A 86 -7.66 -1.89 -13.07
N THR A 87 -7.57 -2.93 -13.88
CA THR A 87 -7.68 -4.32 -13.45
C THR A 87 -6.33 -5.02 -13.55
N ASP A 88 -5.47 -4.52 -14.44
CA ASP A 88 -4.13 -5.04 -14.63
C ASP A 88 -3.13 -4.43 -13.64
N ILE A 89 -2.26 -5.29 -13.11
CA ILE A 89 -1.22 -4.92 -12.16
C ILE A 89 -0.28 -3.86 -12.75
N ALA A 90 0.04 -3.93 -14.05
CA ALA A 90 0.95 -2.99 -14.69
C ALA A 90 0.33 -1.58 -14.78
N GLU A 91 -0.98 -1.46 -14.94
CA GLU A 91 -1.69 -0.18 -14.87
C GLU A 91 -1.64 0.43 -13.48
N ILE A 92 -1.81 -0.38 -12.44
CA ILE A 92 -1.69 0.08 -11.04
C ILE A 92 -0.26 0.55 -10.76
N ILE A 93 0.76 -0.16 -11.25
CA ILE A 93 2.17 0.25 -11.12
C ILE A 93 2.42 1.60 -11.80
N LYS A 94 1.91 1.81 -13.01
CA LYS A 94 2.07 3.10 -13.71
C LYS A 94 1.46 4.25 -12.90
N ASN A 95 0.26 4.05 -12.35
CA ASN A 95 -0.40 5.03 -11.49
C ASN A 95 0.38 5.28 -10.19
N LEU A 96 0.96 4.24 -9.60
CA LEU A 96 1.78 4.35 -8.40
C LEU A 96 3.08 5.14 -8.68
N GLN A 97 3.72 4.90 -9.82
CA GLN A 97 4.91 5.64 -10.25
C GLN A 97 4.61 7.12 -10.53
N PHE A 98 3.45 7.42 -11.12
CA PHE A 98 2.98 8.79 -11.28
C PHE A 98 2.81 9.47 -9.91
N LEU A 99 2.11 8.81 -8.98
CA LEU A 99 1.89 9.34 -7.64
C LEU A 99 3.20 9.63 -6.91
N LYS A 100 4.17 8.72 -7.01
CA LYS A 100 5.54 8.92 -6.50
C LYS A 100 6.20 10.17 -7.10
N SER A 101 6.04 10.39 -8.41
CA SER A 101 6.57 11.58 -9.08
C SER A 101 5.91 12.86 -8.58
N VAL A 102 4.61 12.84 -8.27
CA VAL A 102 3.88 14.00 -7.72
C VAL A 102 4.33 14.32 -6.28
N VAL A 103 4.51 13.30 -5.45
CA VAL A 103 5.01 13.45 -4.07
C VAL A 103 6.52 13.79 -4.05
N GLY A 104 7.20 13.73 -5.20
CA GLY A 104 8.63 14.05 -5.32
C GLY A 104 9.57 12.92 -4.90
N VAL A 105 9.09 11.67 -4.94
CA VAL A 105 9.82 10.46 -4.56
C VAL A 105 10.41 9.82 -5.81
N LYS A 106 11.74 9.90 -5.96
CA LYS A 106 12.48 9.39 -7.13
C LYS A 106 12.66 7.88 -7.12
#